data_AF-A0A2G6PRN6-F1
#
_entry.id   AF-A0A2G6PRN6-F1
#
_cell.length_a   1.000
_cell.length_b   1.000
_cell.length_c   1.000
_cell.angle_alpha   90.00
_cell.angle_beta   90.00
_cell.angle_gamma   90.00
#
_symmetry.space_group_name_H-M   'P 1'
#
loop_
_entity.id
_entity.type
_entity.pdbx_description
1 polymer ?
#
loop_
_entity_poly.entity_id
_entity_poly.type
_entity_poly.pdbx_seq_one_letter_code
_entity_poly.pdbx_strand_id
1 'polypeptide(L)'
;MKKFIFFCLLFVSSVNYAQVISGPVKDAGRKMTGEPSFIIEGMKDGWAKYDLSVDINGKVTSVTMVETNLKSTPAKTMLRNHVKKYTFEPGTYYPKYHHVVVKVTMLKGDMGDPQIELD
;
A
#
# COMPACT_ATOMS: atom_id res chain seq x y z
N MET A 1 -10.48 -40.07 -16.25
CA MET A 1 -9.67 -39.36 -15.23
C MET A 1 -8.89 -38.14 -15.76
N LYS A 2 -8.82 -37.89 -17.09
CA LYS A 2 -8.15 -36.70 -17.65
C LYS A 2 -8.95 -35.38 -17.54
N LYS A 3 -10.29 -35.47 -17.52
CA LYS A 3 -11.17 -34.28 -17.49
C LYS A 3 -11.30 -33.62 -16.11
N PHE A 4 -11.00 -34.35 -15.02
CA PHE A 4 -11.03 -33.81 -13.65
C PHE A 4 -9.82 -32.90 -13.35
N ILE A 5 -8.67 -33.17 -13.97
CA ILE A 5 -7.45 -32.33 -13.85
C ILE A 5 -7.68 -30.93 -14.44
N PHE A 6 -8.48 -30.82 -15.50
CA PHE A 6 -8.83 -29.54 -16.11
C PHE A 6 -9.75 -28.67 -15.22
N PHE A 7 -10.53 -29.30 -14.33
CA PHE A 7 -11.47 -28.59 -13.45
C PHE A 7 -10.78 -28.01 -12.21
N CYS A 8 -9.77 -28.69 -11.66
CA CYS A 8 -8.98 -28.14 -10.53
C CYS A 8 -8.08 -26.96 -10.94
N LEU A 9 -7.69 -26.84 -12.21
CA LEU A 9 -6.80 -25.78 -12.67
C LEU A 9 -7.47 -24.39 -12.70
N LEU A 10 -8.81 -24.31 -12.60
CA LEU A 10 -9.56 -23.05 -12.67
C LEU A 10 -9.70 -22.32 -11.33
N PHE A 11 -9.33 -22.92 -10.21
CA PHE A 11 -9.49 -22.33 -8.87
C PHE A 11 -8.25 -21.61 -8.32
N VAL A 12 -7.17 -21.49 -9.11
CA VAL A 12 -5.94 -20.80 -8.69
C VAL A 12 -5.96 -19.30 -9.06
N SER A 13 -7.12 -18.73 -9.38
CA SER A 13 -7.23 -17.29 -9.62
C SER A 13 -6.89 -16.54 -8.33
N SER A 14 -5.72 -15.91 -8.35
CA SER A 14 -5.05 -15.26 -7.24
C SER A 14 -5.90 -14.20 -6.57
N VAL A 15 -5.87 -14.18 -5.24
CA VAL A 15 -6.36 -13.09 -4.39
C VAL A 15 -5.49 -11.84 -4.62
N ASN A 16 -5.79 -11.09 -5.67
CA ASN A 16 -5.15 -9.82 -5.92
C ASN A 16 -5.84 -8.74 -5.06
N TYR A 17 -5.37 -8.56 -3.82
CA TYR A 17 -5.74 -7.41 -2.99
C TYR A 17 -5.10 -6.16 -3.61
N ALA A 18 -5.70 -5.62 -4.67
CA ALA A 18 -5.26 -4.40 -5.31
C ALA A 18 -5.54 -3.21 -4.37
N GLN A 19 -4.61 -2.97 -3.45
CA GLN A 19 -4.67 -1.85 -2.50
C GLN A 19 -4.23 -0.53 -3.13
N VAL A 20 -3.65 -0.60 -4.34
CA VAL A 20 -3.43 0.53 -5.24
C VAL A 20 -4.73 0.79 -6.02
N ILE A 21 -5.45 1.82 -5.61
CA ILE A 21 -6.80 2.14 -6.09
C ILE A 21 -6.73 2.75 -7.49
N SER A 22 -5.94 3.81 -7.66
CA SER A 22 -5.93 4.61 -8.89
C SER A 22 -4.67 5.49 -8.98
N GLY A 23 -4.44 6.06 -10.17
CA GLY A 23 -3.46 7.14 -10.37
C GLY A 23 -2.47 6.85 -11.50
N PRO A 24 -1.81 7.88 -12.04
CA PRO A 24 -0.89 7.76 -13.17
C PRO A 24 0.20 6.70 -13.00
N VAL A 25 0.64 6.40 -11.78
CA VAL A 25 1.61 5.31 -11.52
C VAL A 25 1.00 3.95 -11.88
N LYS A 26 -0.25 3.70 -11.49
CA LYS A 26 -0.99 2.47 -11.80
C LYS A 26 -1.30 2.39 -13.29
N ASP A 27 -1.74 3.50 -13.89
CA ASP A 27 -2.13 3.55 -15.30
C ASP A 27 -0.91 3.36 -16.22
N ALA A 28 0.27 3.82 -15.80
CA ALA A 28 1.54 3.54 -16.46
C ALA A 28 2.05 2.10 -16.23
N GLY A 29 1.32 1.28 -15.48
CA GLY A 29 1.69 -0.11 -15.18
C GLY A 29 2.90 -0.26 -14.26
N ARG A 30 3.35 0.82 -13.60
CA ARG A 30 4.50 0.79 -12.69
C ARG A 30 4.12 0.01 -11.44
N LYS A 31 4.79 -1.11 -11.20
CA LYS A 31 4.50 -1.96 -10.04
C LYS A 31 5.13 -1.37 -8.78
N MET A 32 4.57 -1.73 -7.63
CA MET A 32 5.29 -1.50 -6.37
C MET A 32 6.50 -2.42 -6.32
N THR A 33 7.65 -1.86 -5.94
CA THR A 33 8.88 -2.60 -5.70
C THR A 33 9.00 -2.90 -4.21
N GLY A 34 9.53 -4.08 -3.88
CA GLY A 34 9.62 -4.59 -2.51
C GLY A 34 8.40 -5.42 -2.08
N GLU A 35 8.33 -5.76 -0.79
CA GLU A 35 7.20 -6.46 -0.17
C GLU A 35 6.39 -5.48 0.73
N PRO A 36 5.66 -4.52 0.14
CA PRO A 36 4.89 -3.58 0.92
C PRO A 36 3.73 -4.31 1.59
N SER A 37 3.76 -4.41 2.92
CA SER A 37 2.55 -4.82 3.63
C SER A 37 1.53 -3.70 3.57
N PHE A 38 0.32 -4.02 3.15
CA PHE A 38 -0.80 -3.09 3.20
C PHE A 38 -1.73 -3.33 4.39
N ILE A 39 -1.41 -4.35 5.20
CA ILE A 39 -2.01 -4.60 6.49
C ILE A 39 -0.92 -4.42 7.53
N ILE A 40 -1.05 -3.41 8.37
CA ILE A 40 -0.11 -3.18 9.46
C ILE A 40 -0.76 -3.54 10.79
N GLU A 41 0.02 -4.15 11.67
CA GLU A 41 -0.41 -4.31 13.05
C GLU A 41 -0.19 -2.99 13.80
N GLY A 42 -1.11 -2.65 14.68
CA GLY A 42 -1.04 -1.40 15.43
C GLY A 42 -2.02 -1.34 16.59
N MET A 43 -2.29 -0.12 17.04
CA MET A 43 -3.02 0.11 18.29
C MET A 43 -4.54 -0.05 18.16
N LYS A 44 -5.08 0.10 16.94
CA LYS A 44 -6.52 0.16 16.66
C LYS A 44 -6.82 -0.41 15.29
N ASP A 45 -7.99 -1.03 15.15
CA ASP A 45 -8.53 -1.43 13.86
C ASP A 45 -8.99 -0.21 13.07
N GLY A 46 -8.63 -0.15 11.80
CA GLY A 46 -9.10 0.88 10.88
C GLY A 46 -8.36 0.89 9.56
N TRP A 47 -8.65 1.87 8.72
CA TRP A 47 -8.02 2.05 7.42
C TRP A 47 -7.86 3.53 7.09
N ALA A 48 -6.93 3.80 6.18
CA ALA A 48 -6.76 5.12 5.60
C ALA A 48 -6.44 5.00 4.11
N LYS A 49 -6.94 5.96 3.33
CA LYS A 49 -6.55 6.18 1.94
C LYS A 49 -5.57 7.33 1.88
N TYR A 50 -4.47 7.12 1.17
CA TYR A 50 -3.44 8.12 0.95
C TYR A 50 -3.24 8.34 -0.54
N ASP A 51 -3.13 9.61 -0.92
CA ASP A 51 -2.58 10.02 -2.21
C ASP A 51 -1.07 10.24 -2.03
N LEU A 52 -0.29 9.46 -2.75
CA LEU A 52 1.17 9.47 -2.72
C LEU A 52 1.68 10.12 -4.01
N SER A 53 2.56 11.12 -3.87
CA SER A 53 3.35 11.58 -5.02
C SER A 53 4.64 10.79 -5.10
N VAL A 54 4.93 10.27 -6.27
CA VAL A 54 6.06 9.39 -6.57
C VAL A 54 6.94 10.08 -7.61
N ASP A 55 8.24 10.13 -7.35
CA ASP A 55 9.19 10.67 -8.32
C ASP A 55 9.49 9.68 -9.47
N ILE A 56 10.32 10.13 -10.40
CA ILE A 56 10.80 9.32 -11.52
C ILE A 56 11.58 8.07 -11.07
N ASN A 57 12.26 8.12 -9.94
CA ASN A 57 13.00 6.98 -9.41
C ASN A 57 12.10 5.95 -8.71
N GLY A 58 10.81 6.28 -8.54
CA GLY A 58 9.85 5.42 -7.84
C GLY A 58 9.79 5.64 -6.34
N LYS A 59 10.39 6.72 -5.81
CA LYS A 59 10.35 7.05 -4.39
C LYS A 59 9.13 7.93 -4.08
N VAL A 60 8.43 7.63 -3.00
CA VAL A 60 7.36 8.50 -2.48
C VAL A 60 7.96 9.78 -1.91
N THR A 61 7.59 10.92 -2.46
CA THR A 61 8.07 12.25 -2.05
C THR A 61 7.08 12.96 -1.14
N SER A 62 5.77 12.76 -1.36
CA SER A 62 4.73 13.36 -0.54
C SER A 62 3.61 12.36 -0.24
N VAL A 63 2.94 12.57 0.89
CA VAL A 63 1.86 11.72 1.39
C VAL A 63 0.75 12.62 1.92
N THR A 64 -0.40 12.55 1.26
CA THR A 64 -1.62 13.29 1.61
C THR A 64 -2.71 12.30 2.01
N MET A 65 -3.31 12.50 3.19
CA MET A 65 -4.43 11.67 3.63
C MET A 65 -5.71 12.15 2.95
N VAL A 66 -6.36 11.25 2.21
CA VAL A 66 -7.62 11.54 1.51
C VAL A 66 -8.81 11.24 2.40
N GLU A 67 -8.79 10.07 3.04
CA GLU A 67 -9.91 9.57 3.83
C GLU A 67 -9.41 8.61 4.90
N THR A 68 -10.03 8.59 6.07
CA THR A 68 -9.75 7.58 7.11
C THR A 68 -10.94 7.40 8.03
N ASN A 69 -11.11 6.19 8.55
CA ASN A 69 -12.04 5.92 9.65
C ASN A 69 -11.34 5.94 11.03
N LEU A 70 -10.02 6.13 11.08
CA LEU A 70 -9.26 6.17 12.32
C LEU A 70 -9.46 7.52 13.02
N LYS A 71 -9.74 7.48 14.32
CA LYS A 71 -9.81 8.69 15.16
C LYS A 71 -8.48 9.04 15.80
N SER A 72 -7.66 8.02 16.11
CA SER A 72 -6.38 8.18 16.82
C SER A 72 -5.30 8.83 15.96
N THR A 73 -4.78 9.99 16.39
CA THR A 73 -3.65 10.66 15.71
C THR A 73 -2.39 9.80 15.67
N PRO A 74 -1.96 9.12 16.76
CA PRO A 74 -0.86 8.17 16.70
C PRO A 74 -1.02 7.09 15.61
N ALA A 75 -2.22 6.51 15.49
CA ALA A 75 -2.49 5.48 14.48
C ALA A 75 -2.40 6.05 13.05
N LYS A 76 -2.90 7.27 12.83
CA LYS A 76 -2.76 7.98 11.55
C LYS A 76 -1.30 8.25 11.19
N THR A 77 -0.48 8.63 12.17
CA THR A 77 0.95 8.89 11.98
C THR A 77 1.70 7.61 11.63
N MET A 78 1.42 6.50 12.32
CA MET A 78 2.02 5.19 12.01
C MET A 78 1.73 4.76 10.57
N LEU A 79 0.47 4.81 10.14
CA LEU A 79 0.10 4.52 8.75
C LEU A 79 0.81 5.44 7.77
N ARG A 80 0.88 6.75 8.07
CA ARG A 80 1.56 7.73 7.21
C ARG A 80 3.05 7.42 7.05
N ASN A 81 3.73 7.08 8.14
CA ASN A 81 5.14 6.73 8.13
C ASN A 81 5.39 5.43 7.36
N HIS A 82 4.47 4.47 7.48
CA HIS A 82 4.53 3.21 6.74
C HIS A 82 4.43 3.42 5.23
N VAL A 83 3.40 4.13 4.75
CA VAL A 83 3.20 4.36 3.31
C VAL A 83 4.29 5.23 2.68
N LYS A 84 4.99 6.04 3.47
CA LYS A 84 6.15 6.83 3.00
C LYS A 84 7.33 5.94 2.62
N LYS A 85 7.41 4.73 3.17
CA LYS A 85 8.47 3.74 2.85
C LYS A 85 8.19 2.98 1.55
N TYR A 86 7.01 3.15 0.96
CA TYR A 86 6.68 2.48 -0.30
C TYR A 86 7.55 2.96 -1.44
N THR A 87 7.89 2.02 -2.32
CA THR A 87 8.67 2.23 -3.52
C THR A 87 7.95 1.63 -4.72
N PHE A 88 8.17 2.22 -5.87
CA PHE A 88 7.59 1.83 -7.15
C PHE A 88 8.72 1.64 -8.17
N GLU A 89 8.41 0.98 -9.27
CA GLU A 89 9.33 0.89 -10.40
C GLU A 89 9.64 2.30 -10.94
N PRO A 90 10.87 2.58 -11.42
CA PRO A 90 11.19 3.84 -12.06
C PRO A 90 10.26 4.14 -13.25
N GLY A 91 9.94 5.41 -13.44
CA GLY A 91 9.04 5.89 -14.49
C GLY A 91 9.78 6.44 -15.71
N THR A 92 8.99 6.87 -16.69
CA THR A 92 9.49 7.61 -17.85
C THR A 92 9.88 9.05 -17.47
N TYR A 93 10.68 9.70 -18.33
CA TYR A 93 11.25 11.03 -18.06
C TYR A 93 10.21 12.12 -17.75
N TYR A 94 9.04 12.07 -18.38
CA TYR A 94 7.92 12.96 -18.09
C TYR A 94 6.61 12.19 -17.87
N PRO A 95 5.73 12.69 -16.96
CA PRO A 95 5.95 13.78 -16.01
C PRO A 95 6.93 13.43 -14.87
N LYS A 96 7.59 14.43 -14.27
CA LYS A 96 8.60 14.21 -13.22
C LYS A 96 8.03 13.58 -11.94
N TYR A 97 6.77 13.87 -11.64
CA TYR A 97 6.04 13.33 -10.50
C TYR A 97 4.74 12.69 -10.99
N HIS A 98 4.43 11.54 -10.42
CA HIS A 98 3.21 10.79 -10.68
C HIS A 98 2.47 10.58 -9.36
N HIS A 99 1.16 10.44 -9.42
CA HIS A 99 0.33 10.26 -8.23
C HIS A 99 -0.22 8.84 -8.15
N VAL A 100 -0.45 8.35 -6.94
CA VAL A 100 -1.05 7.04 -6.70
C VAL A 100 -1.84 7.02 -5.41
N VAL A 101 -3.07 6.55 -5.49
CA VAL A 101 -3.94 6.38 -4.32
C VAL A 101 -3.80 4.97 -3.80
N VAL A 102 -3.39 4.84 -2.54
CA VAL A 102 -3.30 3.55 -1.83
C VAL A 102 -4.25 3.52 -0.65
N LYS A 103 -4.86 2.36 -0.39
CA LYS A 103 -5.56 2.08 0.85
C LYS A 103 -4.67 1.19 1.71
N VAL A 104 -4.58 1.49 2.99
CA VAL A 104 -3.84 0.67 3.97
C VAL A 104 -4.73 0.43 5.17
N THR A 105 -4.68 -0.79 5.70
CA THR A 105 -5.46 -1.23 6.85
C THR A 105 -4.55 -1.42 8.05
N MET A 106 -4.97 -0.92 9.21
CA MET A 106 -4.38 -1.23 10.50
C MET A 106 -5.28 -2.26 11.20
N LEU A 107 -4.69 -3.35 11.67
CA LEU A 107 -5.34 -4.29 12.57
C LEU A 107 -4.76 -4.12 13.97
N LYS A 108 -5.59 -4.25 14.99
CA LYS A 108 -5.15 -4.25 16.37
C LYS A 108 -4.30 -5.50 16.61
N GLY A 109 -2.98 -5.31 16.73
CA GLY A 109 -2.06 -6.36 17.11
C GLY A 109 -2.01 -6.51 18.62
N ASP A 110 -1.62 -7.69 19.09
CA ASP A 110 -1.33 -7.94 20.50
C ASP A 110 0.11 -7.45 20.80
N MET A 111 0.35 -6.15 20.63
CA MET A 111 1.67 -5.56 20.84
C MET A 111 1.76 -4.97 22.25
N GLY A 112 2.52 -5.66 23.11
CA GLY A 112 3.27 -5.01 24.18
C GLY A 112 4.23 -4.00 23.56
N ASP A 113 3.96 -2.73 23.80
CA ASP A 113 4.73 -1.52 23.46
C ASP A 113 5.12 -1.31 21.97
N PRO A 114 4.75 -0.17 21.35
CA PRO A 114 5.22 0.16 20.02
C PRO A 114 6.73 0.39 20.04
N GLN A 115 7.47 -0.36 19.23
CA GLN A 115 8.86 -0.05 18.89
C GLN A 115 8.89 1.26 18.10
N ILE A 116 9.02 2.37 18.83
CA ILE A 116 9.46 3.64 18.28
C ILE A 116 10.98 3.50 18.16
N GLU A 117 11.47 3.09 17.00
CA GLU A 117 12.86 3.37 16.64
C GLU A 117 12.98 4.89 16.50
N LEU A 118 13.55 5.51 17.55
CA LEU A 118 14.06 6.88 17.49
C LEU A 118 15.45 6.80 16.87
N ASP A 119 15.61 7.40 15.70
CA ASP A 119 16.92 7.71 15.09
C ASP A 119 17.74 8.65 16.00
#